data_AF-A0A484ZA79-F1
#
_entry.id   AF-A0A484ZA79-F1
#
_cell.length_a   1.000
_cell.length_b   1.000
_cell.length_c   1.000
_cell.angle_alpha   90.00
_cell.angle_beta   90.00
_cell.angle_gamma   90.00
#
_symmetry.space_group_name_H-M   'P 1'
#
loop_
_entity.id
_entity.type
_entity.pdbx_description
1 polymer ?
#
loop_
_entity_poly.entity_id
_entity_poly.type
_entity_poly.pdbx_seq_one_letter_code
_entity_poly.pdbx_strand_id
1 'polypeptide(L)'
;MSKELERSFVNDAKEPIIERIFKLVERYGSRAEAATAWGININTLQNYYKRREQAPVPREMLLRKIAEREGVSFRWLVRGEGDTPELNSKNPEIERENSFVNDIDLKLLALIGTLSLDEKQALFEVLARKGIETALYLLDEDNIKLLKMDRVVKEKILGIQPRTPEDMAHDNAEARECGADNPGQALPKSLASSKKVG
;
A
#
# COMPACT_ATOMS: atom_id res chain seq x y z
N MET A 1 31.24 46.09 42.75
CA MET A 1 30.15 46.41 41.80
C MET A 1 30.22 45.43 40.66
N SER A 2 29.38 44.40 40.68
CA SER A 2 29.33 43.37 39.64
C SER A 2 27.88 43.31 39.18
N LYS A 3 27.59 43.86 38.00
CA LYS A 3 26.28 43.73 37.35
C LYS A 3 26.26 42.38 36.65
N GLU A 4 25.53 41.44 37.21
CA GLU A 4 25.16 40.20 36.52
C GLU A 4 24.18 40.56 35.39
N LEU A 5 24.48 40.07 34.18
CA LEU A 5 23.57 40.12 33.06
C LEU A 5 22.50 39.06 33.27
N GLU A 6 21.30 39.48 33.68
CA GLU A 6 20.07 38.71 33.53
C GLU A 6 19.86 38.42 32.04
N ARG A 7 20.27 37.23 31.60
CA ARG A 7 19.82 36.69 30.31
C ARG A 7 18.51 35.98 30.55
N SER A 8 17.42 36.72 30.33
CA SER A 8 16.07 36.17 30.21
C SER A 8 16.05 35.10 29.10
N PHE A 9 15.77 33.86 29.46
CA PHE A 9 15.41 32.83 28.50
C PHE A 9 14.00 33.14 27.96
N VAL A 10 13.93 33.88 26.85
CA VAL A 10 12.72 33.93 26.02
C VAL A 10 12.78 32.70 25.12
N ASN A 11 12.30 31.57 25.64
CA ASN A 11 12.15 30.30 24.91
C ASN A 11 10.95 30.31 23.95
N ASP A 12 10.76 31.41 23.22
CA ASP A 12 9.82 31.48 22.09
C ASP A 12 10.61 31.62 20.78
N ALA A 13 11.66 30.79 20.67
CA ALA A 13 12.48 30.73 19.47
C ALA A 13 11.64 30.13 18.36
N LYS A 14 11.01 31.00 17.57
CA LYS A 14 10.36 30.68 16.28
C LYS A 14 11.19 29.61 15.58
N GLU A 15 10.59 28.45 15.31
CA GLU A 15 11.29 27.38 14.59
C GLU A 15 11.94 27.98 13.33
N PRO A 16 13.23 27.73 13.06
CA PRO A 16 13.86 28.29 11.88
C PRO A 16 13.22 27.69 10.62
N ILE A 17 13.16 28.48 9.55
CA ILE A 17 12.54 28.11 8.26
C ILE A 17 13.06 26.77 7.75
N ILE A 18 14.34 26.48 8.02
CA ILE A 18 15.01 25.26 7.58
C ILE A 18 14.43 23.99 8.22
N GLU A 19 14.00 24.05 9.48
CA GLU A 19 13.39 22.92 10.19
C GLU A 19 12.02 22.60 9.62
N ARG A 20 11.24 23.63 9.26
CA ARG A 20 9.97 23.43 8.56
C ARG A 20 10.16 22.82 7.17
N ILE A 21 11.22 23.20 6.45
CA ILE A 21 11.57 22.54 5.19
C ILE A 21 11.91 21.08 5.43
N PHE A 22 12.69 20.75 6.48
CA PHE A 22 13.02 19.36 6.80
C PHE A 22 11.79 18.53 7.16
N LYS A 23 10.84 19.10 7.92
CA LYS A 23 9.53 18.46 8.17
C LYS A 23 8.77 18.13 6.88
N LEU A 24 8.93 18.94 5.82
CA LEU A 24 8.34 18.65 4.51
C LEU A 24 9.13 17.58 3.75
N VAL A 25 10.48 17.56 3.85
CA VAL A 25 11.31 16.51 3.24
C VAL A 25 10.97 15.11 3.79
N GLU A 26 10.61 15.00 5.08
CA GLU A 26 10.26 13.72 5.72
C GLU A 26 9.05 13.02 5.08
N ARG A 27 8.25 13.73 4.25
CA ARG A 27 7.15 13.14 3.47
C ARG A 27 7.63 12.24 2.33
N TYR A 28 8.88 12.38 1.92
CA TYR A 28 9.48 11.69 0.78
C TYR A 28 10.37 10.52 1.24
N GLY A 29 10.46 9.47 0.41
CA GLY A 29 11.31 8.31 0.70
C GLY A 29 12.81 8.63 0.65
N SER A 30 13.19 9.71 -0.06
CA SER A 30 14.56 10.22 -0.05
C SER A 30 14.65 11.73 -0.25
N ARG A 31 15.79 12.31 0.15
CA ARG A 31 16.11 13.73 -0.11
C ARG A 31 16.20 14.05 -1.60
N ALA A 32 16.60 13.08 -2.41
CA ALA A 32 16.68 13.24 -3.86
C ALA A 32 15.28 13.40 -4.46
N GLU A 33 14.35 12.57 -4.00
CA GLU A 33 12.94 12.60 -4.39
C GLU A 33 12.27 13.93 -4.01
N ALA A 34 12.48 14.43 -2.79
CA ALA A 34 12.00 15.75 -2.38
C ALA A 34 12.57 16.88 -3.26
N ALA A 35 13.87 16.83 -3.58
CA ALA A 35 14.51 17.81 -4.45
C ALA A 35 13.91 17.81 -5.87
N THR A 36 13.65 16.62 -6.41
CA THR A 36 13.00 16.44 -7.72
C THR A 36 11.57 16.96 -7.70
N ALA A 37 10.77 16.60 -6.69
CA ALA A 37 9.38 17.03 -6.56
C ALA A 37 9.23 18.55 -6.46
N TRP A 38 10.17 19.21 -5.77
CA TRP A 38 10.19 20.68 -5.65
C TRP A 38 10.84 21.38 -6.85
N GLY A 39 11.47 20.64 -7.77
CA GLY A 39 12.21 21.19 -8.90
C GLY A 39 13.44 21.99 -8.46
N ILE A 40 14.13 21.54 -7.40
CA ILE A 40 15.33 22.18 -6.86
C ILE A 40 16.56 21.27 -7.04
N ASN A 41 17.75 21.86 -7.05
CA ASN A 41 18.97 21.07 -7.14
C ASN A 41 19.21 20.31 -5.82
N ILE A 42 19.49 19.00 -5.91
CA ILE A 42 19.76 18.16 -4.74
C ILE A 42 20.94 18.68 -3.89
N ASN A 43 21.94 19.31 -4.51
CA ASN A 43 23.06 19.92 -3.80
C ASN A 43 22.60 21.11 -2.94
N THR A 44 21.57 21.85 -3.38
CA THR A 44 20.98 22.95 -2.61
C THR A 44 20.31 22.39 -1.35
N LEU A 45 19.54 21.32 -1.48
CA LEU A 45 18.91 20.67 -0.33
C LEU A 45 19.94 20.05 0.62
N GLN A 46 20.97 19.38 0.08
CA GLN A 46 22.07 18.83 0.87
C GLN A 46 22.87 19.91 1.61
N ASN A 47 23.10 21.07 0.98
CA ASN A 47 23.77 22.20 1.62
C ASN A 47 22.97 22.73 2.80
N TYR A 48 21.63 22.72 2.72
CA TYR A 48 20.77 23.08 3.84
C TYR A 48 20.92 22.11 5.01
N TYR A 49 20.98 20.80 4.77
CA TYR A 49 21.26 19.81 5.82
C TYR A 49 22.67 19.98 6.43
N LYS A 50 23.70 20.20 5.60
CA LYS A 50 25.08 20.40 6.07
C LYS A 50 25.24 21.67 6.91
N ARG A 51 24.40 22.68 6.65
CA ARG A 51 24.42 23.98 7.33
C ARG A 51 23.22 24.16 8.26
N ARG A 52 22.63 23.08 8.78
CA ARG A 52 21.47 23.11 9.68
C ARG A 52 21.66 24.09 10.84
N GLU A 53 22.82 24.03 11.49
CA GLU A 53 23.22 24.90 12.62
C GLU A 53 23.31 26.39 12.25
N GLN A 54 23.52 26.71 10.96
CA GLN A 54 23.65 28.08 10.47
C GLN A 54 22.31 28.65 9.99
N ALA A 55 21.23 27.86 10.04
CA ALA A 55 19.87 28.22 9.63
C ALA A 55 19.82 29.11 8.36
N PRO A 56 20.43 28.67 7.23
CA PRO A 56 20.48 29.49 6.03
C PRO A 56 19.06 29.79 5.55
N VAL A 57 18.74 31.07 5.37
CA VAL A 57 17.43 31.50 4.86
C VAL A 57 17.38 31.27 3.35
N PRO A 58 16.53 30.35 2.84
CA PRO A 58 16.41 30.12 1.42
C PRO A 58 15.82 31.34 0.71
N ARG A 59 16.10 31.48 -0.59
CA ARG A 59 15.54 32.56 -1.40
C ARG A 59 14.02 32.45 -1.45
N GLU A 60 13.33 33.58 -1.45
CA GLU A 60 11.86 33.65 -1.44
C GLU A 60 11.22 32.84 -2.58
N MET A 61 11.81 32.88 -3.78
CA MET A 61 11.34 32.12 -4.93
C MET A 61 11.36 30.60 -4.70
N LEU A 62 12.35 30.09 -3.96
CA LEU A 62 12.44 28.67 -3.63
C LEU A 62 11.36 28.30 -2.61
N LEU A 63 11.16 29.14 -1.59
CA LEU A 63 10.13 28.96 -0.58
C LEU A 63 8.72 28.97 -1.19
N ARG A 64 8.47 29.85 -2.16
CA ARG A 64 7.19 29.89 -2.88
C ARG A 64 6.94 28.61 -3.68
N LYS A 65 7.96 28.12 -4.39
CA LYS A 65 7.86 26.85 -5.13
C LYS A 65 7.57 25.66 -4.23
N ILE A 66 8.27 25.57 -3.10
CA ILE A 66 8.04 24.50 -2.11
C ILE A 66 6.62 24.63 -1.55
N ALA A 67 6.18 25.84 -1.20
CA ALA A 67 4.84 26.09 -0.68
C ALA A 67 3.73 25.66 -1.66
N GLU A 68 3.87 26.01 -2.94
CA GLU A 68 2.95 25.61 -4.01
C GLU A 68 2.91 24.08 -4.21
N ARG A 69 4.06 23.42 -4.18
CA ARG A 69 4.18 21.96 -4.40
C ARG A 69 3.69 21.13 -3.21
N GLU A 70 3.85 21.65 -2.00
CA GLU A 70 3.44 20.99 -0.76
C GLU A 70 2.03 21.35 -0.33
N GLY A 71 1.36 22.27 -1.03
CA GLY A 71 0.04 22.76 -0.66
C GLY A 71 0.02 23.51 0.68
N VAL A 72 1.17 24.04 1.12
CA VAL A 72 1.30 24.75 2.39
C VAL A 72 1.27 26.26 2.19
N SER A 73 0.75 27.00 3.18
CA SER A 73 0.77 28.45 3.06
C SER A 73 2.20 29.00 3.13
N PHE A 74 2.52 29.94 2.25
CA PHE A 74 3.82 30.63 2.26
C PHE A 74 4.11 31.29 3.62
N ARG A 75 3.06 31.82 4.28
CA ARG A 75 3.15 32.39 5.62
C ARG A 75 3.55 31.36 6.68
N TRP A 76 2.99 30.15 6.63
CA TRP A 76 3.38 29.06 7.52
C TRP A 76 4.85 28.66 7.28
N LEU A 77 5.29 28.53 6.04
CA LEU A 77 6.67 28.15 5.73
C LEU A 77 7.69 29.19 6.24
N VAL A 78 7.39 30.48 6.13
CA VAL A 78 8.31 31.56 6.54
C VAL A 78 8.22 31.90 8.03
N ARG A 79 7.01 31.99 8.59
CA ARG A 79 6.77 32.49 9.95
C ARG A 79 6.29 31.43 10.94
N GLY A 80 5.88 30.25 10.47
CA GLY A 80 5.22 29.24 11.30
C GLY A 80 3.81 29.63 11.73
N GLU A 81 3.23 30.70 11.16
CA GLU A 81 1.89 31.17 11.47
C GLU A 81 0.86 30.49 10.56
N GLY A 82 -0.12 29.80 11.14
CA GLY A 82 -1.24 29.17 10.43
C GLY A 82 -1.34 27.66 10.67
N ASP A 83 -2.29 27.02 9.99
CA ASP A 83 -2.55 25.59 10.13
C ASP A 83 -1.31 24.76 9.79
N THR A 84 -0.87 23.94 10.75
CA THR A 84 0.20 22.98 10.52
C THR A 84 -0.28 21.96 9.50
N PRO A 85 0.46 21.76 8.39
CA PRO A 85 0.07 20.77 7.40
C PRO A 85 0.10 19.39 8.05
N GLU A 86 -1.04 18.71 8.03
CA GLU A 86 -1.16 17.36 8.57
C GLU A 86 -0.07 16.49 7.95
N LEU A 87 0.81 15.93 8.80
CA LEU A 87 1.94 15.08 8.40
C LEU A 87 1.48 13.77 7.73
N ASN A 88 0.16 13.53 7.67
CA ASN A 88 -0.46 12.31 7.16
C ASN A 88 -1.06 12.45 5.76
N SER A 89 -1.19 13.67 5.22
CA SER A 89 -1.60 13.85 3.82
C SER A 89 -0.38 13.77 2.93
N LYS A 90 0.04 12.54 2.61
CA LYS A 90 0.98 12.28 1.51
C LYS A 90 0.36 12.84 0.23
N ASN A 91 1.18 13.56 -0.54
CA ASN A 91 0.78 14.15 -1.81
C ASN A 91 0.18 13.07 -2.73
N PRO A 92 -1.09 13.20 -3.19
CA PRO A 92 -1.73 12.19 -4.04
C PRO A 92 -1.12 12.09 -5.45
N GLU A 93 -0.14 12.94 -5.78
CA GLU A 93 0.60 12.87 -7.05
C GLU A 93 1.76 11.87 -7.04
N ILE A 94 2.35 11.54 -5.87
CA ILE A 94 3.51 10.62 -5.79
C ILE A 94 3.05 9.15 -5.93
N GLU A 95 1.77 8.84 -5.67
CA GLU A 95 1.23 7.49 -5.85
C GLU A 95 1.09 7.07 -7.32
N ARG A 96 1.22 7.99 -8.29
CA ARG A 96 1.14 7.63 -9.72
C ARG A 96 2.39 6.93 -10.27
N GLU A 97 3.52 6.95 -9.54
CA GLU A 97 4.79 6.39 -10.03
C GLU A 97 5.25 5.11 -9.30
N ASN A 98 4.51 4.62 -8.30
CA ASN A 98 4.70 3.26 -7.78
C ASN A 98 3.99 2.24 -8.68
N SER A 99 4.45 2.15 -9.93
CA SER A 99 3.98 1.22 -10.95
C SER A 99 4.44 -0.21 -10.64
N PHE A 100 3.74 -0.84 -9.70
CA PHE A 100 3.37 -2.25 -9.76
C PHE A 100 1.99 -2.43 -9.12
N VAL A 101 1.07 -1.48 -9.39
CA VAL A 101 -0.35 -1.77 -9.23
C VAL A 101 -0.62 -2.86 -10.26
N ASN A 102 -0.77 -4.11 -9.82
CA ASN A 102 -1.03 -5.19 -10.75
C ASN A 102 -2.29 -4.82 -11.53
N ASP A 103 -2.34 -5.15 -12.82
CA ASP A 103 -3.52 -4.93 -13.67
C ASP A 103 -4.82 -5.43 -12.98
N ILE A 104 -4.69 -6.45 -12.13
CA ILE A 104 -5.76 -6.98 -11.27
C ILE A 104 -6.25 -5.98 -10.22
N ASP A 105 -5.37 -5.23 -9.56
CA ASP A 105 -5.74 -4.26 -8.53
C ASP A 105 -6.54 -3.11 -9.15
N LEU A 106 -6.14 -2.64 -10.35
CA LEU A 106 -6.89 -1.65 -11.12
C LEU A 106 -8.26 -2.19 -11.56
N LYS A 107 -8.31 -3.44 -12.03
CA LYS A 107 -9.57 -4.11 -12.41
C LYS A 107 -10.52 -4.28 -11.23
N LEU A 108 -9.99 -4.62 -10.05
CA LEU A 108 -10.78 -4.78 -8.83
C LEU A 108 -11.32 -3.45 -8.35
N LEU A 109 -10.49 -2.40 -8.32
CA LEU A 109 -10.92 -1.05 -7.98
C LEU A 109 -11.94 -0.50 -8.96
N ALA A 110 -11.78 -0.77 -10.26
CA ALA A 110 -12.77 -0.40 -11.28
C ALA A 110 -14.10 -1.13 -11.05
N LEU A 111 -14.08 -2.44 -10.78
CA LEU A 111 -15.27 -3.25 -10.55
C LEU A 111 -16.01 -2.84 -9.27
N ILE A 112 -15.29 -2.59 -8.17
CA ILE A 112 -15.92 -2.09 -6.94
C ILE A 112 -16.39 -0.64 -7.15
N GLY A 113 -15.68 0.13 -7.98
CA GLY A 113 -15.99 1.51 -8.31
C GLY A 113 -17.35 1.70 -8.98
N THR A 114 -17.79 0.75 -9.82
CA THR A 114 -19.10 0.80 -10.51
C THR A 114 -20.29 0.63 -9.59
N LEU A 115 -20.09 0.09 -8.39
CA LEU A 115 -21.15 -0.09 -7.39
C LEU A 115 -21.60 1.25 -6.81
N SER A 116 -22.89 1.36 -6.52
CA SER A 116 -23.46 2.45 -5.74
C SER A 116 -22.95 2.43 -4.29
N LEU A 117 -23.19 3.53 -3.56
CA LEU A 117 -22.76 3.63 -2.16
C LEU A 117 -23.41 2.53 -1.29
N ASP A 118 -24.69 2.28 -1.49
CA ASP A 118 -25.44 1.26 -0.74
C ASP A 118 -24.92 -0.15 -1.03
N GLU A 119 -24.58 -0.44 -2.29
CA GLU A 119 -23.98 -1.73 -2.68
C GLU A 119 -22.57 -1.91 -2.12
N LYS A 120 -21.75 -0.85 -2.09
CA LYS A 120 -20.42 -0.89 -1.45
C LYS A 120 -20.53 -1.16 0.04
N GLN A 121 -21.49 -0.53 0.70
CA GLN A 121 -21.76 -0.74 2.11
C GLN A 121 -22.21 -2.18 2.38
N ALA A 122 -23.16 -2.69 1.59
CA ALA A 122 -23.62 -4.08 1.70
C ALA A 122 -22.48 -5.09 1.46
N LEU A 123 -21.63 -4.83 0.45
CA LEU A 123 -20.45 -5.66 0.16
C LEU A 123 -19.48 -5.67 1.34
N PHE A 124 -19.19 -4.50 1.92
CA PHE A 124 -18.33 -4.39 3.10
C PHE A 124 -18.88 -5.18 4.28
N GLU A 125 -20.17 -5.08 4.57
CA GLU A 125 -20.81 -5.81 5.67
C GLU A 125 -20.74 -7.32 5.51
N VAL A 126 -20.94 -7.82 4.28
CA VAL A 126 -20.81 -9.25 3.98
C VAL A 126 -19.38 -9.72 4.15
N LEU A 127 -18.40 -8.98 3.63
CA LEU A 127 -16.97 -9.29 3.77
C LEU A 127 -16.55 -9.27 5.23
N ALA A 128 -16.95 -8.25 5.99
CA ALA A 128 -16.64 -8.12 7.40
C ALA A 128 -17.24 -9.28 8.21
N ARG A 129 -18.52 -9.61 7.99
CA ARG A 129 -19.19 -10.71 8.70
C ARG A 129 -18.53 -12.05 8.41
N LYS A 130 -18.17 -12.32 7.14
CA LYS A 130 -17.48 -13.55 6.76
C LYS A 130 -16.05 -13.60 7.29
N GLY A 131 -15.34 -12.48 7.28
CA GLY A 131 -14.00 -12.38 7.89
C GLY A 131 -14.04 -12.67 9.39
N ILE A 132 -15.00 -12.09 10.12
CA ILE A 132 -15.21 -12.35 11.55
C ILE A 132 -15.56 -13.82 11.79
N GLU A 133 -16.48 -14.39 11.00
CA GLU A 133 -16.85 -15.81 11.10
C GLU A 133 -15.63 -16.73 10.93
N THR A 134 -14.78 -16.48 9.93
CA THR A 134 -13.54 -17.23 9.74
C THR A 134 -12.57 -17.05 10.89
N ALA A 135 -12.38 -15.82 11.38
CA ALA A 135 -11.51 -15.57 12.54
C ALA A 135 -12.00 -16.33 13.79
N LEU A 136 -13.32 -16.38 14.02
CA LEU A 136 -13.91 -17.14 15.12
C LEU A 136 -13.70 -18.65 14.96
N TYR A 137 -13.84 -19.20 13.74
CA TYR A 137 -13.50 -20.60 13.49
C TYR A 137 -12.03 -20.90 13.80
N LEU A 138 -11.12 -19.95 13.55
CA LEU A 138 -9.69 -20.11 13.85
C LEU A 138 -9.35 -19.93 15.34
N LEU A 139 -10.28 -19.46 16.17
CA LEU A 139 -10.13 -19.40 17.63
C LEU A 139 -10.67 -20.66 18.32
N ASP A 140 -11.41 -21.51 17.61
CA ASP A 140 -11.86 -22.79 18.12
C ASP A 140 -10.66 -23.74 18.27
N GLU A 141 -10.42 -24.20 19.49
CA GLU A 141 -9.31 -25.09 19.84
C GLU A 141 -9.31 -26.39 19.03
N ASP A 142 -10.48 -26.93 18.69
CA ASP A 142 -10.55 -28.16 17.89
C ASP A 142 -10.19 -27.90 16.43
N ASN A 143 -10.59 -26.75 15.88
CA ASN A 143 -10.15 -26.33 14.54
C ASN A 143 -8.64 -26.05 14.50
N ILE A 144 -8.09 -25.42 15.55
CA ILE A 144 -6.64 -25.20 15.67
C ILE A 144 -5.90 -26.53 15.73
N LYS A 145 -6.39 -27.51 16.52
CA LYS A 145 -5.80 -28.85 16.58
C LYS A 145 -5.85 -29.53 15.21
N LEU A 146 -6.98 -29.48 14.51
CA LEU A 146 -7.13 -30.02 13.15
C LEU A 146 -6.15 -29.36 12.17
N LEU A 147 -6.00 -28.04 12.21
CA LEU A 147 -5.05 -27.30 11.38
C LEU A 147 -3.59 -27.64 11.70
N LYS A 148 -3.27 -27.99 12.94
CA LYS A 148 -1.93 -28.40 13.38
C LYS A 148 -1.61 -29.87 13.10
N MET A 149 -2.59 -30.70 12.75
CA MET A 149 -2.35 -32.11 12.43
C MET A 149 -1.39 -32.26 11.25
N ASP A 150 -0.60 -33.34 11.29
CA ASP A 150 0.29 -33.71 10.20
C ASP A 150 -0.51 -34.00 8.91
N ARG A 151 0.11 -33.71 7.77
CA ARG A 151 -0.53 -33.84 6.46
C ARG A 151 -1.02 -35.26 6.20
N VAL A 152 -0.24 -36.27 6.60
CA VAL A 152 -0.61 -37.69 6.43
C VAL A 152 -1.86 -38.04 7.24
N VAL A 153 -2.02 -37.45 8.42
CA VAL A 153 -3.19 -37.66 9.27
C VAL A 153 -4.41 -36.97 8.67
N LYS A 154 -4.27 -35.74 8.17
CA LYS A 154 -5.34 -35.01 7.46
C LYS A 154 -5.80 -35.76 6.22
N GLU A 155 -4.88 -36.27 5.40
CA GLU A 155 -5.19 -37.02 4.19
C GLU A 155 -5.96 -38.30 4.51
N LYS A 156 -5.57 -39.03 5.57
CA LYS A 156 -6.33 -40.20 6.04
C LYS A 156 -7.74 -39.86 6.52
N ILE A 157 -7.91 -38.78 7.30
CA ILE A 157 -9.22 -38.34 7.79
C ILE A 157 -10.13 -37.89 6.64
N LEU A 158 -9.56 -37.22 5.63
CA LEU A 158 -10.27 -36.79 4.42
C LEU A 158 -10.55 -37.93 3.43
N GLY A 159 -10.11 -39.16 3.72
CA GLY A 159 -10.27 -40.31 2.83
C GLY A 159 -9.45 -40.20 1.54
N ILE A 160 -8.43 -39.33 1.51
CA ILE A 160 -7.50 -39.21 0.40
C ILE A 160 -6.59 -40.44 0.47
N GLN A 161 -6.83 -41.40 -0.43
CA GLN A 161 -5.95 -42.56 -0.53
C GLN A 161 -4.54 -42.09 -0.98
N PRO A 162 -3.47 -42.68 -0.42
CA PRO A 162 -2.13 -42.45 -0.95
C PRO A 162 -2.15 -42.84 -2.43
N ARG A 163 -1.79 -41.89 -3.30
CA ARG A 163 -1.74 -42.12 -4.75
C ARG A 163 -0.93 -43.38 -5.00
N THR A 164 -1.54 -44.39 -5.60
CA THR A 164 -0.80 -45.56 -6.02
C THR A 164 0.17 -45.14 -7.14
N PRO A 165 1.27 -45.88 -7.38
CA PRO A 165 2.13 -45.65 -8.53
C PRO A 165 1.36 -45.69 -9.87
N GLU A 166 0.24 -46.42 -9.89
CA GLU A 166 -0.68 -46.55 -11.01
C GLU A 166 -1.49 -45.26 -11.23
N ASP A 167 -1.96 -44.62 -10.16
CA ASP A 167 -2.66 -43.31 -10.24
C ASP A 167 -1.75 -42.20 -10.76
N MET A 168 -0.47 -42.18 -10.34
CA MET A 168 0.52 -41.22 -10.87
C MET A 168 0.88 -41.50 -12.33
N ALA A 169 0.78 -42.75 -12.78
CA ALA A 169 1.01 -43.13 -14.17
C ALA A 169 -0.18 -42.74 -15.06
N HIS A 170 -1.41 -42.84 -14.54
CA HIS A 170 -2.63 -42.40 -15.23
C HIS A 170 -2.65 -40.89 -15.46
N ASP A 171 -2.36 -40.09 -14.42
CA ASP A 171 -2.29 -38.62 -14.53
C ASP A 171 -1.22 -38.16 -15.53
N ASN A 172 -0.07 -38.85 -15.58
CA ASN A 172 1.00 -38.57 -16.56
C ASN A 172 0.63 -39.00 -17.99
N ALA A 173 -0.22 -40.02 -18.15
CA ALA A 173 -0.73 -40.43 -19.46
C ALA A 173 -1.77 -39.41 -19.97
N GLU A 174 -2.68 -38.97 -19.10
CA GLU A 174 -3.69 -37.95 -19.41
C GLU A 174 -3.05 -36.58 -19.73
N ALA A 175 -2.00 -36.20 -19.00
CA ALA A 175 -1.21 -34.99 -19.30
C ALA A 175 -0.43 -35.08 -20.62
N ARG A 176 -0.02 -36.29 -21.04
CA ARG A 176 0.60 -36.52 -22.37
C ARG A 176 -0.42 -36.48 -23.50
N GLU A 177 -1.65 -36.92 -23.24
CA GLU A 177 -2.74 -36.92 -24.22
C GLU A 177 -3.24 -35.49 -24.53
N CYS A 178 -3.10 -34.56 -23.57
CA CYS A 178 -3.38 -33.12 -23.77
C CYS A 178 -2.20 -32.32 -24.36
N GLY A 179 -1.02 -32.93 -24.53
CA GLY A 179 0.21 -32.25 -24.95
C GLY A 179 0.69 -32.55 -26.37
N ALA A 180 -0.04 -33.37 -27.15
CA ALA A 180 0.28 -33.63 -28.55
C ALA A 180 -0.64 -32.82 -29.46
N ASP A 181 -0.04 -31.85 -30.15
CA ASP A 181 -0.66 -31.00 -31.15
C ASP A 181 -1.62 -31.76 -32.07
N ASN A 182 -2.90 -31.40 -32.01
CA ASN A 182 -3.81 -31.63 -33.12
C ASN A 182 -4.32 -30.26 -33.59
N PRO A 183 -3.75 -29.67 -34.65
CA PRO A 183 -4.28 -28.46 -35.21
C PRO A 183 -5.58 -28.81 -35.93
N GLY A 184 -6.70 -28.49 -35.30
CA GLY A 184 -8.03 -28.52 -35.92
C GLY A 184 -8.83 -29.80 -35.65
N GLN A 185 -9.59 -29.78 -34.55
CA GLN A 185 -11.01 -30.13 -34.56
C GLN A 185 -11.60 -29.85 -33.17
N ALA A 186 -12.37 -28.76 -33.06
CA ALA A 186 -13.28 -28.59 -31.95
C ALA A 186 -14.41 -29.62 -32.10
N LEU A 187 -14.37 -30.69 -31.31
CA LEU A 187 -15.52 -31.57 -31.13
C LEU A 187 -16.44 -30.94 -30.06
N PRO A 188 -17.71 -30.61 -30.39
CA PRO A 188 -18.62 -30.02 -29.43
C PRO A 188 -19.23 -31.14 -28.58
N LYS A 189 -18.67 -31.41 -27.39
CA LYS A 189 -19.43 -32.11 -26.36
C LYS A 189 -20.23 -31.10 -25.55
N SER A 190 -21.39 -30.79 -26.14
CA SER A 190 -22.54 -30.14 -25.54
C SER A 190 -22.87 -30.75 -24.16
N LEU A 191 -22.81 -29.95 -23.11
CA LEU A 191 -23.35 -30.25 -21.78
C LEU A 191 -24.71 -29.57 -21.58
N ALA A 192 -25.66 -29.84 -22.48
CA ALA A 192 -27.07 -29.54 -22.24
C ALA A 192 -27.95 -30.49 -23.04
N SER A 193 -28.22 -31.68 -22.51
CA SER A 193 -29.52 -32.35 -22.67
C SER A 193 -29.57 -33.64 -21.85
N SER A 194 -30.30 -33.62 -20.74
CA SER A 194 -31.12 -34.77 -20.38
C SER A 194 -32.46 -34.27 -19.84
N LYS A 195 -33.40 -34.24 -20.77
CA LYS A 195 -34.85 -34.16 -20.55
C LYS A 195 -35.25 -35.40 -19.74
N LYS A 196 -35.84 -35.22 -18.55
CA LYS A 196 -36.60 -36.28 -17.87
C LYS A 196 -38.02 -36.31 -18.47
N VAL A 197 -38.39 -37.44 -19.06
CA VAL A 197 -39.77 -37.87 -19.25
C VAL A 197 -39.83 -39.32 -18.77
N GLY A 198 -40.77 -39.58 -17.86
CA GLY A 198 -41.00 -40.82 -17.15
C GLY A 198 -41.88 -40.51 -15.96
#